data_AF-A0A3D8L8R0-F1
#
_entry.id   AF-A0A3D8L8R0-F1
#
_cell.length_a   1.000
_cell.length_b   1.000
_cell.length_c   1.000
_cell.angle_alpha   90.00
_cell.angle_beta   90.00
_cell.angle_gamma   90.00
#
_symmetry.space_group_name_H-M   'P 1'
#
loop_
_entity.id
_entity.type
_entity.pdbx_description
1 polymer ?
#
loop_
_entity_poly.entity_id
_entity_poly.type
_entity_poly.pdbx_seq_one_letter_code
_entity_poly.pdbx_strand_id
1 'polypeptide(L)'
;MIGSDDFKEKYRQSDRDFTRNRVLTFVGLVVSQINLVSKSLSVEVSKFVERFFALACDYTKQAYSKRRSKLRAEAFTALNRELVSQYYAGGEYKTWQGYVLLATDGSTMQLPESRQITEAFGTADEKGESMPLGRSSLLYDVENELVLDARLEPYRASERHMAL
;
A
#
# COMPACT_ATOMS: atom_id res chain seq x y z
N MET A 1 -2.10 13.01 -10.82
CA MET A 1 -1.72 12.48 -9.49
C MET A 1 -2.41 11.13 -9.27
N ILE A 2 -3.68 11.06 -8.86
CA ILE A 2 -4.42 9.77 -8.76
C ILE A 2 -5.63 9.68 -9.70
N GLY A 3 -6.26 10.83 -10.00
CA GLY A 3 -7.40 10.91 -10.91
C GLY A 3 -7.05 11.00 -12.40
N SER A 4 -5.76 11.02 -12.75
CA SER A 4 -5.33 11.09 -14.14
C SER A 4 -5.47 9.74 -14.83
N ASP A 5 -5.88 9.76 -16.09
CA ASP A 5 -6.04 8.53 -16.88
C ASP A 5 -4.71 7.78 -17.01
N ASP A 6 -3.60 8.46 -17.29
CA ASP A 6 -2.26 7.82 -17.37
C ASP A 6 -1.91 7.00 -16.14
N PHE A 7 -2.28 7.48 -14.94
CA PHE A 7 -2.00 6.77 -13.69
C PHE A 7 -2.87 5.51 -13.57
N LYS A 8 -4.16 5.62 -13.90
CA LYS A 8 -5.09 4.48 -13.95
C LYS A 8 -4.65 3.44 -14.97
N GLU A 9 -4.25 3.86 -16.17
CA GLU A 9 -3.82 2.98 -17.25
C GLU A 9 -2.53 2.22 -16.89
N LYS A 10 -1.61 2.88 -16.18
CA LYS A 10 -0.33 2.27 -15.74
C LYS A 10 -0.52 1.23 -14.62
N TYR A 11 -1.44 1.47 -13.70
CA TYR A 11 -1.59 0.69 -12.47
C TYR A 11 -2.84 -0.20 -12.41
N ARG A 12 -3.61 -0.29 -13.49
CA ARG A 12 -4.57 -1.40 -13.67
C ARG A 12 -3.84 -2.69 -14.06
N GLN A 13 -4.43 -3.84 -13.72
CA GLN A 13 -3.86 -5.15 -14.00
C GLN A 13 -3.95 -5.54 -15.48
N SER A 14 -4.99 -5.08 -16.18
CA SER A 14 -5.25 -5.38 -17.58
C SER A 14 -5.95 -4.21 -18.26
N ASP A 15 -5.82 -4.12 -19.59
CA ASP A 15 -6.41 -3.04 -20.37
C ASP A 15 -7.95 -2.95 -20.35
N ARG A 16 -8.58 -4.03 -19.89
CA ARG A 16 -10.03 -4.13 -19.76
C ARG A 16 -10.53 -3.67 -18.39
N ASP A 17 -9.63 -3.46 -17.43
CA ASP A 17 -9.98 -3.10 -16.06
C ASP A 17 -10.24 -1.60 -15.91
N PHE A 18 -11.19 -1.26 -15.03
CA PHE A 18 -11.62 0.12 -14.76
C PHE A 18 -12.10 0.94 -15.97
N THR A 19 -12.44 0.28 -17.09
CA THR A 19 -13.00 0.91 -18.30
C THR A 19 -14.47 1.28 -18.20
N ARG A 20 -15.24 0.57 -17.36
CA ARG A 20 -16.69 0.78 -17.20
C ARG A 20 -16.99 1.61 -15.97
N ASN A 21 -17.98 2.50 -16.09
CA ASN A 21 -18.54 3.18 -14.94
C ASN A 21 -19.24 2.16 -14.02
N ARG A 22 -18.79 2.12 -12.77
CA ARG A 22 -19.15 1.14 -11.73
C ARG A 22 -18.97 1.84 -10.39
N VAL A 23 -19.74 1.42 -9.39
CA VAL A 23 -19.75 1.98 -8.02
C VAL A 23 -18.34 2.32 -7.50
N LEU A 24 -17.44 1.34 -7.40
CA LEU A 24 -16.13 1.56 -6.76
C LEU A 24 -15.02 1.96 -7.74
N THR A 25 -15.00 3.15 -8.34
CA THR A 25 -14.00 3.57 -9.36
C THR A 25 -12.53 3.27 -9.01
N PHE A 26 -11.59 3.37 -9.98
CA PHE A 26 -10.16 3.15 -9.70
C PHE A 26 -9.67 4.01 -8.51
N VAL A 27 -9.96 5.31 -8.56
CA VAL A 27 -9.65 6.25 -7.46
C VAL A 27 -10.35 5.82 -6.19
N GLY A 28 -11.64 5.48 -6.26
CA GLY A 28 -12.42 5.01 -5.11
C GLY A 28 -11.80 3.79 -4.43
N LEU A 29 -11.31 2.82 -5.20
CA LEU A 29 -10.63 1.63 -4.67
C LEU A 29 -9.29 1.97 -4.02
N VAL A 30 -8.49 2.85 -4.62
CA VAL A 30 -7.21 3.24 -4.02
C VAL A 30 -7.44 3.99 -2.70
N VAL A 31 -8.37 4.95 -2.68
CA VAL A 31 -8.76 5.67 -1.46
C VAL A 31 -9.29 4.71 -0.39
N SER A 32 -10.08 3.70 -0.78
CA SER A 32 -10.59 2.71 0.18
C SER A 32 -9.50 1.80 0.76
N GLN A 33 -8.37 1.63 0.08
CA GLN A 33 -7.23 0.87 0.60
C GLN A 33 -6.35 1.70 1.54
N ILE A 34 -6.25 3.01 1.31
CA ILE A 34 -5.51 3.94 2.18
C ILE A 34 -6.31 4.23 3.45
N ASN A 35 -7.63 4.23 3.37
CA ASN A 35 -8.49 4.32 4.54
C ASN A 35 -8.33 3.09 5.44
N LEU A 36 -7.97 3.31 6.70
CA LEU A 36 -7.75 2.25 7.68
C LEU A 36 -9.01 1.38 7.86
N VAL A 37 -8.88 0.09 7.56
CA VAL A 37 -9.94 -0.91 7.71
C VAL A 37 -9.83 -1.48 9.14
N SER A 38 -10.63 -0.96 10.06
CA SER A 38 -10.60 -1.34 11.49
C SER A 38 -11.62 -2.43 11.85
N LYS A 39 -12.60 -2.66 10.98
CA LYS A 39 -13.68 -3.65 11.14
C LYS A 39 -13.61 -4.73 10.07
N SER A 40 -14.57 -5.66 10.10
CA SER A 40 -14.67 -6.68 9.06
C SER A 40 -14.81 -6.03 7.68
N LEU A 41 -14.25 -6.68 6.66
CA LEU A 41 -14.22 -6.15 5.30
C LEU A 41 -15.63 -5.78 4.78
N SER A 42 -16.65 -6.58 5.09
CA SER A 42 -18.02 -6.28 4.69
C SER A 42 -18.53 -4.97 5.29
N VAL A 43 -18.26 -4.74 6.58
CA VAL A 43 -18.71 -3.52 7.27
C VAL A 43 -17.98 -2.29 6.72
N GLU A 44 -16.68 -2.39 6.49
CA GLU A 44 -15.88 -1.27 5.99
C GLU A 44 -16.22 -0.92 4.54
N VAL A 45 -16.42 -1.94 3.70
CA VAL A 45 -16.83 -1.73 2.31
C VAL A 45 -18.21 -1.08 2.22
N SER A 46 -19.20 -1.55 2.99
CA SER A 46 -20.53 -0.93 3.02
C SER A 46 -20.44 0.52 3.48
N LYS A 47 -19.72 0.80 4.57
CA LYS A 47 -19.55 2.17 5.10
C LYS A 47 -18.81 3.07 4.13
N PHE A 48 -17.76 2.57 3.48
CA PHE A 48 -17.00 3.34 2.51
C PHE A 48 -17.91 3.74 1.34
N VAL A 49 -18.70 2.79 0.81
CA VAL A 49 -19.58 3.06 -0.32
C VAL A 49 -20.69 4.04 0.04
N GLU A 50 -21.30 3.87 1.21
CA GLU A 50 -22.31 4.78 1.74
C GLU A 50 -21.76 6.20 1.89
N ARG A 51 -20.59 6.35 2.54
CA ARG A 51 -19.98 7.66 2.80
C ARG A 51 -19.49 8.39 1.56
N PHE A 52 -18.79 7.68 0.65
CA PHE A 52 -18.10 8.32 -0.47
C PHE A 52 -18.92 8.38 -1.75
N PHE A 53 -19.93 7.51 -1.92
CA PHE A 53 -20.75 7.50 -3.12
C PHE A 53 -22.22 7.82 -2.86
N ALA A 54 -22.64 8.02 -1.61
CA ALA A 54 -24.04 8.24 -1.23
C ALA A 54 -24.99 7.16 -1.80
N LEU A 55 -24.47 5.95 -2.00
CA LEU A 55 -25.20 4.83 -2.55
C LEU A 55 -25.57 3.89 -1.41
N ALA A 56 -26.87 3.74 -1.16
CA ALA A 56 -27.43 2.68 -0.31
C ALA A 56 -27.43 1.33 -1.05
N CYS A 57 -26.30 0.98 -1.69
CA CYS A 57 -26.18 -0.27 -2.44
C CYS A 57 -25.41 -1.33 -1.64
N ASP A 58 -25.87 -2.57 -1.71
CA ASP A 58 -25.18 -3.73 -1.16
C ASP A 58 -23.94 -4.08 -2.01
N TYR A 59 -22.86 -3.33 -1.82
CA TYR A 59 -21.58 -3.64 -2.43
C TYR A 59 -20.90 -4.77 -1.63
N THR A 60 -20.83 -5.96 -2.22
CA THR A 60 -20.40 -7.16 -1.50
C THR A 60 -18.88 -7.23 -1.31
N LYS A 61 -18.44 -7.89 -0.23
CA LYS A 61 -17.01 -8.16 0.03
C LYS A 61 -16.34 -8.91 -1.13
N GLN A 62 -17.08 -9.78 -1.84
CA GLN A 62 -16.60 -10.52 -3.00
C GLN A 62 -16.40 -9.60 -4.20
N ALA A 63 -17.34 -8.68 -4.46
CA ALA A 63 -17.19 -7.66 -5.50
C ALA A 63 -16.00 -6.74 -5.20
N TYR A 64 -15.76 -6.41 -3.94
CA TYR A 64 -14.58 -5.66 -3.50
C TYR A 64 -13.28 -6.43 -3.78
N SER A 65 -13.17 -7.66 -3.29
CA SER A 65 -11.98 -8.50 -3.47
C SER A 65 -11.63 -8.69 -4.95
N LYS A 66 -12.63 -9.01 -5.79
CA LYS A 66 -12.46 -9.15 -7.25
C LYS A 66 -12.01 -7.87 -7.95
N ARG A 67 -12.32 -6.72 -7.34
CA ARG A 67 -11.97 -5.42 -7.90
C ARG A 67 -10.59 -4.96 -7.40
N ARG A 68 -10.26 -5.25 -6.15
CA ARG A 68 -8.91 -5.12 -5.57
C ARG A 68 -7.87 -5.89 -6.38
N SER A 69 -8.18 -7.10 -6.84
CA SER A 69 -7.24 -7.91 -7.64
C SER A 69 -6.92 -7.31 -9.02
N LYS A 70 -7.59 -6.24 -9.43
CA LYS A 70 -7.34 -5.52 -10.69
C LYS A 70 -6.42 -4.32 -10.52
N LEU A 71 -6.04 -4.00 -9.29
CA LEU A 71 -5.15 -2.89 -8.95
C LEU A 71 -3.75 -3.45 -8.67
N ARG A 72 -2.75 -2.87 -9.34
CA ARG A 72 -1.34 -3.17 -9.10
C ARG A 72 -0.86 -2.51 -7.82
N ALA A 73 -0.11 -3.24 -6.99
CA ALA A 73 0.39 -2.74 -5.71
C ALA A 73 1.37 -1.57 -5.87
N GLU A 74 2.08 -1.51 -6.99
CA GLU A 74 3.03 -0.45 -7.36
C GLU A 74 2.37 0.93 -7.45
N ALA A 75 1.03 0.99 -7.53
CA ALA A 75 0.29 2.24 -7.41
C ALA A 75 0.61 2.97 -6.10
N PHE A 76 0.72 2.25 -4.98
CA PHE A 76 0.95 2.86 -3.67
C PHE A 76 2.37 3.41 -3.54
N THR A 77 3.37 2.67 -4.03
CA THR A 77 4.76 3.16 -4.08
C THR A 77 4.88 4.40 -4.98
N ALA A 78 4.18 4.41 -6.12
CA ALA A 78 4.17 5.56 -7.02
C ALA A 78 3.49 6.78 -6.41
N LEU A 79 2.37 6.58 -5.70
CA LEU A 79 1.70 7.66 -4.98
C LEU A 79 2.59 8.22 -3.87
N ASN A 80 3.32 7.37 -3.14
CA ASN A 80 4.25 7.83 -2.10
C ASN A 80 5.39 8.67 -2.71
N ARG A 81 6.00 8.20 -3.80
CA ARG A 81 7.07 8.95 -4.48
C ARG A 81 6.60 10.31 -5.00
N GLU A 82 5.40 10.36 -5.57
CA GLU A 82 4.79 11.60 -6.03
C GLU A 82 4.52 12.56 -4.86
N LEU A 83 3.93 12.05 -3.77
CA LEU A 83 3.69 12.82 -2.54
C LEU A 83 4.99 13.43 -2.00
N VAL A 84 6.03 12.60 -1.87
CA VAL A 84 7.37 13.01 -1.41
C VAL A 84 7.97 14.06 -2.34
N SER A 85 7.92 13.83 -3.66
CA SER A 85 8.46 14.77 -4.64
C SER A 85 7.77 16.13 -4.56
N GLN A 86 6.44 16.16 -4.40
CA GLN A 86 5.69 17.41 -4.30
C GLN A 86 5.96 18.14 -3.00
N TYR A 87 6.12 17.40 -1.89
CA TYR A 87 6.46 17.97 -0.59
C TYR A 87 7.78 18.76 -0.68
N TYR A 88 8.84 18.16 -1.20
CA TYR A 88 10.14 18.83 -1.30
C TYR A 88 10.22 19.86 -2.43
N ALA A 89 9.42 19.72 -3.51
CA ALA A 89 9.35 20.71 -4.57
C ALA A 89 8.84 22.08 -4.08
N GLY A 90 8.09 22.11 -2.98
CA GLY A 90 7.65 23.36 -2.34
C GLY A 90 8.79 24.17 -1.72
N GLY A 91 9.96 23.57 -1.47
CA GLY A 91 11.14 24.25 -0.91
C GLY A 91 11.04 24.63 0.57
N GLU A 92 9.87 24.48 1.19
CA GLU A 92 9.61 24.74 2.60
C GLU A 92 9.56 23.41 3.37
N TYR A 93 10.73 22.90 3.77
CA TYR A 93 10.86 21.73 4.64
C TYR A 93 11.86 22.00 5.76
N LYS A 94 11.70 21.32 6.88
CA LYS A 94 12.57 21.45 8.03
C LYS A 94 13.89 20.73 7.78
N THR A 95 14.96 21.33 8.30
CA THR A 95 16.31 20.75 8.26
C THR A 95 16.91 20.80 9.65
N TRP A 96 17.63 19.75 10.01
CA TRP A 96 18.45 19.73 11.21
C TRP A 96 19.83 20.29 10.88
N GLN A 97 20.18 21.47 11.40
CA GLN A 97 21.46 22.14 11.13
C GLN A 97 21.78 22.33 9.62
N GLY A 98 20.76 22.52 8.79
CA GLY A 98 20.92 22.65 7.33
C GLY A 98 20.96 21.33 6.56
N TYR A 99 20.79 20.19 7.24
CA TYR A 99 20.74 18.87 6.64
C TYR A 99 19.35 18.24 6.76
N VAL A 100 18.99 17.40 5.80
CA VAL A 100 17.84 16.50 5.92
C VAL A 100 18.26 15.33 6.82
N LEU A 101 17.61 15.19 7.97
CA LEU A 101 17.90 14.14 8.94
C LEU A 101 17.05 12.91 8.63
N LEU A 102 17.68 11.86 8.16
CA LEU A 102 17.03 10.61 7.78
C LEU A 102 17.30 9.52 8.82
N ALA A 103 16.27 8.75 9.13
CA ALA A 103 16.36 7.55 9.94
C ALA A 103 15.91 6.33 9.12
N THR A 104 16.59 5.21 9.33
CA THR A 104 16.19 3.92 8.77
C THR A 104 15.91 2.96 9.90
N ASP A 105 14.74 2.32 9.88
CA ASP A 105 14.39 1.28 10.84
C ASP A 105 13.75 0.08 10.15
N GLY A 106 14.05 -1.10 10.69
CA GLY A 106 13.60 -2.38 10.18
C GLY A 106 12.62 -3.06 11.14
N SER A 107 11.64 -3.77 10.60
CA SER A 107 10.66 -4.51 11.41
C SER A 107 10.30 -5.83 10.76
N THR A 108 9.97 -6.83 11.58
CA THR A 108 9.43 -8.11 11.11
C THR A 108 7.92 -8.10 11.28
N MET A 109 7.18 -8.52 10.26
CA MET A 109 5.73 -8.58 10.30
C MET A 109 5.21 -9.93 9.82
N GLN A 110 4.13 -10.37 10.44
CA GLN A 110 3.37 -11.52 9.98
C GLN A 110 2.58 -11.15 8.72
N LEU A 111 2.68 -12.00 7.69
CA LEU A 111 1.94 -11.84 6.44
C LEU A 111 0.68 -12.72 6.44
N PRO A 112 -0.32 -12.42 5.58
CA PRO A 112 -1.48 -13.29 5.41
C PRO A 112 -1.07 -14.70 5.01
N GLU A 113 -1.72 -15.70 5.60
CA GLU A 113 -1.44 -17.10 5.29
C GLU A 113 -1.92 -17.45 3.88
N SER A 114 -0.97 -17.82 3.02
CA SER A 114 -1.24 -18.47 1.74
C SER A 114 0.02 -19.17 1.26
N ARG A 115 -0.14 -20.24 0.48
CA ARG A 115 0.99 -20.99 -0.07
C ARG A 115 1.93 -20.09 -0.88
N GLN A 116 1.37 -19.19 -1.69
CA GLN A 116 2.14 -18.26 -2.53
C GLN A 116 2.97 -17.28 -1.69
N ILE A 117 2.43 -16.77 -0.59
CA ILE A 117 3.17 -15.87 0.31
C ILE A 117 4.27 -16.64 1.04
N THR A 118 3.98 -17.83 1.54
CA THR A 118 4.98 -18.70 2.18
C THR A 118 6.12 -19.06 1.22
N GLU A 119 5.82 -19.40 -0.02
CA GLU A 119 6.82 -19.69 -1.06
C GLU A 119 7.69 -18.45 -1.37
N ALA A 120 7.11 -17.25 -1.40
CA ALA A 120 7.82 -16.03 -1.74
C ALA A 120 8.64 -15.44 -0.57
N PHE A 121 8.10 -15.48 0.65
CA PHE A 121 8.65 -14.78 1.82
C PHE A 121 9.30 -15.69 2.85
N GLY A 122 8.96 -16.98 2.86
CA GLY A 122 9.40 -17.93 3.87
C GLY A 122 8.69 -17.76 5.22
N THR A 123 9.15 -18.55 6.18
CA THR A 123 8.60 -18.66 7.55
C THR A 123 9.73 -18.58 8.57
N ALA A 124 9.37 -18.41 9.86
CA ALA A 124 10.35 -18.49 10.95
C ALA A 124 10.95 -19.90 11.08
N ASP A 125 10.10 -20.93 10.97
CA ASP A 125 10.48 -22.33 11.13
C ASP A 125 10.16 -23.15 9.88
N GLU A 126 11.07 -24.08 9.54
CA GLU A 126 10.91 -25.02 8.42
C GLU A 126 10.25 -26.36 8.83
N LYS A 127 10.11 -26.63 10.14
CA LYS A 127 9.77 -27.96 10.67
C LYS A 127 8.43 -28.04 11.44
N GLY A 128 7.56 -27.03 11.34
CA GLY A 128 6.26 -27.00 12.03
C GLY A 128 5.23 -26.13 11.32
N GLU A 129 4.04 -25.97 11.93
CA GLU A 129 3.07 -24.95 11.51
C GLU A 129 3.66 -23.57 11.78
N SER A 130 4.18 -22.94 10.72
CA SER A 130 4.85 -21.63 10.82
C SER A 130 4.16 -20.61 9.93
N MET A 131 4.04 -19.40 10.47
CA MET A 131 3.37 -18.30 9.80
C MET A 131 4.34 -17.62 8.82
N PRO A 132 3.88 -17.20 7.63
CA PRO A 132 4.74 -16.46 6.72
C PRO A 132 5.13 -15.12 7.34
N LEU A 133 6.43 -14.80 7.26
CA LEU A 133 6.98 -13.56 7.79
C LEU A 133 7.60 -12.73 6.67
N GLY A 134 7.47 -11.41 6.75
CA GLY A 134 8.16 -10.46 5.90
C GLY A 134 9.06 -9.55 6.72
N ARG A 135 10.18 -9.14 6.14
CA ARG A 135 11.06 -8.13 6.72
C ARG A 135 10.83 -6.80 6.01
N SER A 136 10.47 -5.79 6.78
CA SER A 136 10.23 -4.43 6.30
C SER A 136 11.38 -3.52 6.69
N SER A 137 11.64 -2.50 5.87
CA SER A 137 12.60 -1.42 6.13
C SER A 137 12.02 -0.11 5.63
N LEU A 138 12.13 0.94 6.43
CA LEU A 138 11.55 2.26 6.18
C LEU A 138 12.65 3.31 6.22
N LEU A 139 12.69 4.18 5.21
CA LEU A 139 13.48 5.41 5.22
C LEU A 139 12.55 6.57 5.58
N TYR A 140 12.88 7.30 6.63
CA TYR A 140 12.02 8.30 7.23
C TYR A 140 12.75 9.63 7.41
N ASP A 141 12.13 10.72 6.98
CA ASP A 141 12.55 12.07 7.35
C ASP A 141 12.02 12.39 8.74
N VAL A 142 12.94 12.54 9.70
CA VAL A 142 12.62 12.70 11.11
C VAL A 142 12.01 14.06 11.41
N GLU A 143 12.50 15.12 10.76
CA GLU A 143 12.06 16.49 11.03
C GLU A 143 10.71 16.80 10.37
N ASN A 144 10.46 16.19 9.20
CA ASN A 144 9.28 16.41 8.38
C ASN A 144 8.21 15.31 8.52
N GLU A 145 8.49 14.29 9.34
CA GLU A 145 7.59 13.18 9.64
C GLU A 145 7.07 12.43 8.41
N LEU A 146 7.97 12.15 7.45
CA LEU A 146 7.61 11.64 6.13
C LEU A 146 8.33 10.33 5.80
N VAL A 147 7.56 9.32 5.37
CA VAL A 147 8.13 8.08 4.82
C VAL A 147 8.60 8.33 3.39
N LEU A 148 9.91 8.28 3.17
CA LEU A 148 10.53 8.52 1.86
C LEU A 148 10.53 7.27 0.99
N ASP A 149 10.88 6.13 1.58
CA ASP A 149 10.85 4.84 0.90
C ASP A 149 10.53 3.72 1.89
N ALA A 150 9.97 2.63 1.38
CA ALA A 150 9.60 1.46 2.15
C ALA A 150 9.83 0.20 1.33
N ARG A 151 10.45 -0.82 1.94
CA ARG A 151 10.63 -2.14 1.32
C ARG A 151 10.05 -3.23 2.19
N LEU A 152 9.58 -4.28 1.52
CA LEU A 152 9.12 -5.53 2.13
C LEU A 152 9.78 -6.68 1.36
N GLU A 153 10.60 -7.45 2.05
CA GLU A 153 11.40 -8.53 1.48
C GLU A 153 11.17 -9.85 2.24
N PRO A 154 11.64 -10.98 1.70
CA PRO A 154 11.58 -12.27 2.38
C PRO A 154 12.17 -12.20 3.78
N TYR A 155 11.63 -13.02 4.70
CA TYR A 155 12.00 -13.02 6.12
C TYR A 155 13.52 -13.08 6.36
N ARG A 156 14.23 -13.88 5.55
CA ARG A 156 15.68 -14.09 5.68
C ARG A 156 16.55 -13.02 5.02
N ALA A 157 15.96 -11.95 4.48
CA ALA A 157 16.71 -10.81 3.95
C ALA A 157 17.58 -10.18 5.05
N SER A 158 18.87 -9.93 4.75
CA SER A 158 19.79 -9.31 5.71
C SER A 158 19.48 -7.82 5.88
N GLU A 159 19.68 -7.26 7.07
CA GLU A 159 19.47 -5.83 7.32
C GLU A 159 20.32 -4.94 6.41
N ARG A 160 21.56 -5.36 6.09
CA ARG A 160 22.41 -4.64 5.13
C ARG A 160 21.82 -4.59 3.73
N HIS A 161 21.16 -5.67 3.29
CA HIS A 161 20.45 -5.69 2.01
C HIS A 161 19.21 -4.78 2.03
N MET A 162 18.58 -4.66 3.20
CA MET A 162 17.40 -3.83 3.43
C MET A 162 17.70 -2.35 3.67
N ALA A 163 18.97 -1.95 3.74
CA ALA A 163 19.36 -0.57 3.94
C ALA A 163 18.92 0.28 2.73
N LEU A 164 18.27 1.42 3.04
CA LEU A 164 17.70 2.38 2.11
C LEU A 164 18.55 3.64 2.02
#